data_AF-A0A8T0PTN2-F1
#
_entry.id   AF-A0A8T0PTN2-F1
#
_cell.length_a   1.000
_cell.length_b   1.000
_cell.length_c   1.000
_cell.angle_alpha   90.00
_cell.angle_beta   90.00
_cell.angle_gamma   90.00
#
_symmetry.space_group_name_H-M   'P 1'
#
loop_
_entity.id
_entity.type
_entity.pdbx_description
1 polymer ?
#
loop_
_entity_poly.entity_id
_entity_poly.type
_entity_poly.pdbx_seq_one_letter_code
_entity_poly.pdbx_strand_id
1 'polypeptide(L)'
;MATTRRASRFPFPFAAATLLLVLLLAGGGAADDASSDDDAGGPRTPGCSNKFQLVKVKNWVNGTEGTTVVGLSARFGAPLPRDMQEAQKSFAILTNPFDCCSNLTSKLTDSVALATRGECAFTAKAKTAQAGGAVGLLVINDDEELYKMVCSENDTSINVTIPVVMIPQSAGKKLKDFLDHGASVEVQLYSPNRPIVDLSACFLWIMAVGTIVCASLWSELVACEQVDDRYNQLTRKDGPNTGTNYREDKEIFEISAKGAVVFIIIASVFLLLLFYFMSSWFVWVLIVLFCIGGIEGVHVCLVTLLARIFKDCGQKTVQLPFLGEVLIISVGTVPFCVVFAILWAVYRHASFAWIGQDILVR
;
A
#
# COMPACT_ATOMS: atom_id res chain seq x y z
N MET A 1 16.36 -65.41 -4.03
CA MET A 1 15.78 -64.84 -2.80
C MET A 1 16.38 -63.45 -2.62
N ALA A 2 15.76 -62.42 -3.21
CA ALA A 2 16.27 -61.05 -3.20
C ALA A 2 15.27 -60.16 -2.47
N THR A 3 15.71 -59.65 -1.33
CA THR A 3 14.99 -58.80 -0.39
C THR A 3 14.65 -57.43 -0.98
N THR A 4 13.36 -57.14 -1.05
CA THR A 4 12.79 -55.82 -1.41
C THR A 4 13.08 -54.81 -0.30
N ARG A 5 14.03 -53.89 -0.50
CA ARG A 5 14.17 -52.71 0.37
C ARG A 5 13.06 -51.72 0.04
N ARG A 6 12.02 -51.70 0.88
CA ARG A 6 10.99 -50.67 0.92
C ARG A 6 11.63 -49.37 1.43
N ALA A 7 12.01 -48.48 0.53
CA ALA A 7 12.42 -47.12 0.90
C ALA A 7 11.22 -46.43 1.56
N SER A 8 11.36 -46.10 2.83
CA SER A 8 10.39 -45.33 3.61
C SER A 8 10.21 -43.97 2.95
N ARG A 9 9.04 -43.72 2.36
CA ARG A 9 8.56 -42.37 2.04
C ARG A 9 8.48 -41.60 3.36
N PHE A 10 9.47 -40.77 3.63
CA PHE A 10 9.41 -39.81 4.73
C PHE A 10 8.22 -38.85 4.47
N PRO A 11 7.48 -38.44 5.52
CA PRO A 11 6.29 -37.62 5.38
C PRO A 11 6.72 -36.14 5.19
N PHE A 12 7.30 -35.82 4.03
CA PHE A 12 7.56 -34.44 3.61
C PHE A 12 6.37 -33.48 3.75
N PRO A 13 5.08 -33.87 3.52
CA PRO A 13 3.97 -32.93 3.69
C PRO A 13 3.77 -32.48 5.15
N PHE A 14 4.11 -33.32 6.14
CA PHE A 14 3.97 -32.96 7.56
C PHE A 14 5.06 -31.99 8.02
N ALA A 15 6.29 -32.10 7.52
CA ALA A 15 7.38 -31.19 7.82
C ALA A 15 7.15 -29.80 7.19
N ALA A 16 6.64 -29.75 5.96
CA ALA A 16 6.28 -28.49 5.30
C ALA A 16 5.10 -27.81 5.99
N ALA A 17 4.05 -28.56 6.36
CA ALA A 17 2.88 -28.02 7.06
C ALA A 17 3.22 -27.51 8.47
N THR A 18 4.14 -28.18 9.19
CA THR A 18 4.59 -27.73 10.52
C THR A 18 5.50 -26.51 10.43
N LEU A 19 6.41 -26.45 9.45
CA LEU A 19 7.21 -25.25 9.19
C LEU A 19 6.32 -24.06 8.80
N LEU A 20 5.27 -24.31 8.03
CA LEU A 20 4.28 -23.30 7.67
C LEU A 20 3.46 -22.82 8.87
N LEU A 21 3.03 -23.74 9.75
CA LEU A 21 2.33 -23.38 10.98
C LEU A 21 3.23 -22.56 11.92
N VAL A 22 4.52 -22.88 11.98
CA VAL A 22 5.51 -22.11 12.75
C VAL A 22 5.73 -20.72 12.15
N LEU A 23 5.78 -20.60 10.82
CA LEU A 23 5.85 -19.30 10.14
C LEU A 23 4.56 -18.48 10.33
N LEU A 24 3.38 -19.12 10.27
CA LEU A 24 2.05 -18.53 10.54
C LEU A 24 1.92 -18.00 11.97
N LEU A 25 2.60 -18.61 12.93
CA LEU A 25 2.63 -18.17 14.32
C LEU A 25 3.73 -17.12 14.62
N ALA A 26 4.76 -17.02 13.79
CA ALA A 26 5.89 -16.10 13.98
C ALA A 26 5.69 -14.70 13.35
N GLY A 27 4.69 -14.54 12.46
CA GLY A 27 4.39 -13.30 11.76
C GLY A 27 3.67 -12.25 12.63
N GLY A 28 4.32 -11.77 13.68
CA GLY A 28 3.90 -10.55 14.38
C GLY A 28 4.34 -9.32 13.60
N GLY A 29 3.51 -8.86 12.65
CA GLY A 29 3.73 -7.59 11.96
C GLY A 29 3.49 -6.44 12.94
N ALA A 30 4.57 -5.94 13.55
CA ALA A 30 4.50 -4.70 14.32
C ALA A 30 4.18 -3.55 13.35
N ALA A 31 3.13 -2.80 13.64
CA ALA A 31 2.90 -1.53 12.98
C ALA A 31 4.04 -0.59 13.37
N ASP A 32 4.84 -0.15 12.40
CA ASP A 32 5.83 0.90 12.64
C ASP A 32 5.08 2.15 13.14
N ASP A 33 5.45 2.57 14.35
CA ASP A 33 4.89 3.77 14.96
C ASP A 33 5.23 4.97 14.08
N ALA A 34 4.20 5.57 13.46
CA ALA A 34 4.33 6.86 12.78
C ALA A 34 4.64 8.01 13.77
N SER A 35 4.80 7.73 15.07
CA SER A 35 5.53 8.62 15.96
C SER A 35 7.02 8.47 15.68
N SER A 36 7.53 9.23 14.71
CA SER A 36 8.97 9.37 14.52
C SER A 36 9.61 9.83 15.83
N ASP A 37 10.30 8.92 16.50
CA ASP A 37 11.34 9.25 17.49
C ASP A 37 12.57 9.75 16.72
N ASP A 38 12.44 10.91 16.07
CA ASP A 38 13.60 11.65 15.56
C ASP A 38 14.29 12.34 16.76
N ASP A 39 14.75 11.54 17.71
CA ASP A 39 15.57 11.97 18.85
C ASP A 39 17.05 12.00 18.43
N ALA A 40 17.33 12.72 17.34
CA ALA A 40 18.68 13.15 17.00
C ALA A 40 19.08 14.35 17.89
N GLY A 41 19.41 14.06 19.16
CA GLY A 41 20.44 14.77 19.93
C GLY A 41 20.33 16.29 20.21
N GLY A 42 19.21 16.96 19.94
CA GLY A 42 19.05 18.39 20.21
C GLY A 42 18.75 18.73 21.69
N PRO A 43 19.12 19.93 22.20
CA PRO A 43 18.80 20.37 23.56
C PRO A 43 17.27 20.33 23.80
N ARG A 44 16.85 19.71 24.90
CA ARG A 44 15.42 19.63 25.26
C ARG A 44 14.96 20.96 25.85
N THR A 45 14.42 21.84 25.02
CA THR A 45 13.72 23.05 25.49
C THR A 45 12.49 22.65 26.32
N PRO A 46 12.34 23.14 27.57
CA PRO A 46 11.16 22.87 28.38
C PRO A 46 9.87 23.27 27.66
N GLY A 47 8.90 22.33 27.59
CA GLY A 47 7.65 22.49 26.86
C GLY A 47 7.70 22.14 25.36
N CYS A 48 8.84 21.62 24.89
CA CYS A 48 9.04 21.18 23.51
C CYS A 48 9.50 19.71 23.42
N SER A 49 8.72 18.81 24.00
CA SER A 49 9.06 17.38 24.10
C SER A 49 7.96 16.45 23.61
N ASN A 50 6.93 16.98 22.94
CA ASN A 50 5.86 16.13 22.42
C ASN A 50 6.38 15.31 21.23
N LYS A 51 5.93 14.06 21.14
CA LYS A 51 6.11 13.26 19.94
C LYS A 51 5.18 13.75 18.83
N PHE A 52 5.66 13.68 17.60
CA PHE A 52 4.83 13.93 16.43
C PHE A 52 3.74 12.88 16.33
N GLN A 53 2.51 13.32 16.16
CA GLN A 53 1.34 12.45 16.07
C GLN A 53 0.51 12.85 14.87
N LEU A 54 0.05 11.86 14.12
CA LEU A 54 -0.92 12.08 13.06
C LEU A 54 -2.28 12.40 13.70
N VAL A 55 -2.94 13.41 13.15
CA VAL A 55 -4.17 13.98 13.69
C VAL A 55 -5.25 13.85 12.64
N LYS A 56 -6.40 13.33 13.03
CA LYS A 56 -7.61 13.42 12.22
C LYS A 56 -8.28 14.75 12.51
N VAL A 57 -8.39 15.58 11.47
CA VAL A 57 -9.08 16.87 11.48
C VAL A 57 -10.40 16.65 10.77
N LYS A 58 -11.46 16.40 11.54
CA LYS A 58 -12.82 16.37 11.00
C LYS A 58 -13.33 17.78 10.88
N ASN A 59 -14.06 18.07 9.80
CA ASN A 59 -14.66 19.38 9.58
C ASN A 59 -16.15 19.25 9.23
N TRP A 60 -16.92 20.26 9.60
CA TRP A 60 -18.32 20.43 9.20
C TRP A 60 -18.48 21.82 8.58
N VAL A 61 -19.18 21.91 7.46
CA VAL A 61 -19.49 23.16 6.78
C VAL A 61 -21.00 23.35 6.84
N ASN A 62 -21.46 24.40 7.52
CA ASN A 62 -22.88 24.65 7.78
C ASN A 62 -23.61 23.42 8.34
N GLY A 63 -22.96 22.68 9.26
CA GLY A 63 -23.49 21.47 9.90
C GLY A 63 -23.37 20.17 9.07
N THR A 64 -22.94 20.24 7.81
CA THR A 64 -22.73 19.06 6.96
C THR A 64 -21.31 18.53 7.13
N GLU A 65 -21.13 17.24 7.42
CA GLU A 65 -19.80 16.62 7.58
C GLU A 65 -19.02 16.68 6.26
N GLY A 66 -17.82 17.25 6.32
CA GLY A 66 -16.90 17.38 5.21
C GLY A 66 -15.88 16.23 5.16
N THR A 67 -14.88 16.38 4.31
CA THR A 67 -13.80 15.40 4.15
C THR A 67 -12.83 15.47 5.33
N THR A 68 -12.61 14.33 6.02
CA THR A 68 -11.58 14.26 7.06
C THR A 68 -10.19 14.53 6.48
N VAL A 69 -9.46 15.46 7.08
CA VAL A 69 -8.09 15.82 6.72
C VAL A 69 -7.13 15.16 7.69
N VAL A 70 -5.99 14.67 7.19
CA VAL A 70 -4.89 14.19 8.04
C VAL A 70 -3.92 15.34 8.26
N GLY A 71 -3.63 15.65 9.52
CA GLY A 71 -2.65 16.65 9.95
C GLY A 71 -1.54 16.05 10.80
N LEU A 72 -0.56 16.87 11.17
CA LEU A 72 0.59 16.50 12.00
C LEU A 72 0.73 17.45 13.19
N SER A 73 0.80 16.92 14.41
CA SER A 73 0.96 17.73 15.62
C SER A 73 2.37 18.36 15.72
N ALA A 74 2.52 19.44 16.47
CA ALA A 74 3.83 20.01 16.80
C ALA A 74 4.56 19.22 17.92
N ARG A 75 5.87 19.49 18.11
CA ARG A 75 6.63 19.05 19.31
C ARG A 75 6.27 19.80 20.60
N PHE A 76 5.37 20.77 20.52
CA PHE A 76 4.91 21.60 21.65
C PHE A 76 3.38 21.72 21.62
N GLY A 77 2.80 22.33 22.65
CA GLY A 77 1.35 22.46 22.77
C GLY A 77 0.72 21.36 23.64
N ALA A 78 -0.59 21.42 23.80
CA ALA A 78 -1.34 20.40 24.52
C ALA A 78 -1.45 19.10 23.71
N PRO A 79 -1.50 17.93 24.39
CA PRO A 79 -1.79 16.67 23.74
C PRO A 79 -3.20 16.67 23.16
N LEU A 80 -3.38 15.91 22.08
CA LEU A 80 -4.67 15.71 21.44
C LEU A 80 -5.42 14.54 22.10
N PRO A 81 -6.75 14.61 22.22
CA PRO A 81 -7.58 13.49 22.65
C PRO A 81 -7.39 12.28 21.75
N ARG A 82 -7.49 11.07 22.32
CA ARG A 82 -7.35 9.82 21.57
C ARG A 82 -8.63 9.46 20.83
N ASP A 83 -9.76 9.74 21.46
CA ASP A 83 -11.06 9.38 20.94
C ASP A 83 -11.83 10.59 20.43
N MET A 84 -12.62 10.37 19.37
CA MET A 84 -13.48 11.39 18.78
C MET A 84 -14.53 11.91 19.79
N GLN A 85 -14.95 11.08 20.74
CA GLN A 85 -15.94 11.43 21.76
C GLN A 85 -15.39 12.38 22.83
N GLU A 86 -14.08 12.30 23.10
CA GLU A 86 -13.39 13.19 24.03
C GLU A 86 -12.97 14.50 23.37
N ALA A 87 -12.83 14.50 22.04
CA ALA A 87 -12.45 15.67 21.28
C ALA A 87 -13.56 16.72 21.23
N GLN A 88 -13.26 17.93 21.67
CA GLN A 88 -14.19 19.05 21.56
C GLN A 88 -14.34 19.48 20.09
N LYS A 89 -15.59 19.66 19.66
CA LYS A 89 -15.91 20.33 18.40
C LYS A 89 -15.94 21.84 18.66
N SER A 90 -15.19 22.60 17.85
CA SER A 90 -15.06 24.05 17.97
C SER A 90 -15.12 24.72 16.60
N PHE A 91 -15.55 25.98 16.56
CA PHE A 91 -15.55 26.77 15.32
C PHE A 91 -14.12 27.05 14.86
N ALA A 92 -13.86 26.96 13.55
CA ALA A 92 -12.63 27.43 12.95
C ALA A 92 -12.78 28.89 12.54
N ILE A 93 -11.78 29.72 12.83
CA ILE A 93 -11.78 31.16 12.51
C ILE A 93 -10.46 31.52 11.81
N LEU A 94 -10.55 32.29 10.72
CA LEU A 94 -9.38 32.88 10.08
C LEU A 94 -8.77 33.93 10.99
N THR A 95 -7.48 33.80 11.29
CA THR A 95 -6.78 34.81 12.07
C THR A 95 -6.59 36.09 11.26
N ASN A 96 -6.55 37.23 11.95
CA ASN A 96 -6.18 38.52 11.36
C ASN A 96 -5.11 39.18 12.26
N PRO A 97 -3.84 39.26 11.81
CA PRO A 97 -3.34 38.82 10.51
C PRO A 97 -3.36 37.29 10.33
N PHE A 98 -3.40 36.85 9.06
CA PHE A 98 -3.57 35.43 8.73
C PHE A 98 -2.33 34.58 9.02
N ASP A 99 -1.16 35.19 9.17
CA ASP A 99 0.06 34.52 9.58
C ASP A 99 0.17 34.31 11.09
N CYS A 100 -0.69 34.94 11.91
CA CYS A 100 -0.61 34.91 13.37
C CYS A 100 0.76 35.37 13.95
N CYS A 101 1.50 36.21 13.22
CA CYS A 101 2.85 36.65 13.61
C CYS A 101 2.85 37.94 14.43
N SER A 102 1.72 38.66 14.50
CA SER A 102 1.54 39.82 15.36
C SER A 102 0.18 39.78 16.05
N ASN A 103 -0.07 40.73 16.96
CA ASN A 103 -1.27 40.76 17.79
C ASN A 103 -2.55 40.70 16.94
N LEU A 104 -3.46 39.81 17.35
CA LEU A 104 -4.70 39.56 16.63
C LEU A 104 -5.69 40.71 16.82
N THR A 105 -6.33 41.10 15.72
CA THR A 105 -7.37 42.15 15.73
C THR A 105 -8.71 41.62 16.23
N SER A 106 -8.95 40.31 16.11
CA SER A 106 -10.17 39.62 16.54
C SER A 106 -9.89 38.66 17.70
N LYS A 107 -10.83 38.55 18.63
CA LYS A 107 -10.80 37.51 19.67
C LYS A 107 -11.16 36.16 19.06
N LEU A 108 -10.44 35.13 19.48
CA LEU A 108 -10.61 33.74 19.02
C LEU A 108 -11.28 32.86 20.08
N THR A 109 -12.06 33.46 20.99
CA THR A 109 -12.65 32.79 22.17
C THR A 109 -13.32 31.48 21.78
N ASP A 110 -12.89 30.39 22.43
CA ASP A 110 -13.39 29.02 22.26
C ASP A 110 -13.36 28.48 20.81
N SER A 111 -12.52 29.08 19.96
CA SER A 111 -12.40 28.75 18.54
C SER A 111 -11.01 28.24 18.19
N VAL A 112 -10.92 27.44 17.14
CA VAL A 112 -9.66 26.98 16.56
C VAL A 112 -9.17 28.02 15.56
N ALA A 113 -7.98 28.54 15.79
CA ALA A 113 -7.32 29.50 14.92
C ALA A 113 -6.86 28.80 13.63
N LEU A 114 -7.12 29.41 12.48
CA LEU A 114 -6.58 28.96 11.19
C LEU A 114 -5.60 30.03 10.68
N ALA A 115 -4.33 29.64 10.51
CA ALA A 115 -3.24 30.54 10.11
C ALA A 115 -2.32 29.90 9.07
N THR A 116 -1.64 30.70 8.25
CA THR A 116 -0.65 30.20 7.27
C THR A 116 0.74 30.02 7.85
N ARG A 117 1.48 29.05 7.29
CA ARG A 117 2.94 28.94 7.45
C ARG A 117 3.64 30.15 6.83
N GLY A 118 4.80 30.51 7.39
CA GLY A 118 5.65 31.62 6.91
C GLY A 118 5.81 32.75 7.94
N GLU A 119 6.62 33.75 7.59
CA GLU A 119 6.86 35.02 8.33
C GLU A 119 7.49 34.93 9.73
N CYS A 120 7.10 33.96 10.56
CA CYS A 120 7.62 33.79 11.92
C CYS A 120 7.61 32.32 12.35
N ALA A 121 8.28 32.03 13.49
CA ALA A 121 8.38 30.69 14.04
C ALA A 121 7.01 30.11 14.46
N PHE A 122 6.85 28.79 14.36
CA PHE A 122 5.61 28.10 14.74
C PHE A 122 5.22 28.33 16.21
N THR A 123 6.22 28.40 17.11
CA THR A 123 6.02 28.68 18.53
C THR A 123 5.48 30.08 18.76
N ALA A 124 5.90 31.07 17.96
CA ALA A 124 5.36 32.43 18.01
C ALA A 124 3.89 32.46 17.57
N LYS A 125 3.55 31.80 16.45
CA LYS A 125 2.15 31.68 15.97
C LYS A 125 1.24 31.08 17.05
N ALA A 126 1.68 30.01 17.69
CA ALA A 126 0.92 29.35 18.75
C ALA A 126 0.73 30.23 19.99
N LYS A 127 1.78 30.96 20.42
CA LYS A 127 1.69 31.93 21.53
C LYS A 127 0.69 33.04 21.21
N THR A 128 0.71 33.58 19.98
CA THR A 128 -0.23 34.61 19.52
C THR A 128 -1.67 34.10 19.48
N ALA A 129 -1.90 32.92 18.90
CA ALA A 129 -3.23 32.31 18.84
C ALA A 129 -3.81 32.05 20.25
N GLN A 130 -2.99 31.50 21.15
CA GLN A 130 -3.36 31.28 22.54
C GLN A 130 -3.67 32.58 23.28
N ALA A 131 -2.86 33.63 23.10
CA ALA A 131 -3.12 34.94 23.69
C ALA A 131 -4.42 35.57 23.16
N GLY A 132 -4.82 35.23 21.93
CA GLY A 132 -6.10 35.59 21.34
C GLY A 132 -7.31 34.81 21.90
N GLY A 133 -7.10 33.82 22.77
CA GLY A 133 -8.14 32.99 23.37
C GLY A 133 -8.54 31.77 22.55
N ALA A 134 -7.73 31.37 21.56
CA ALA A 134 -7.99 30.17 20.78
C ALA A 134 -7.88 28.91 21.65
N VAL A 135 -8.64 27.87 21.31
CA VAL A 135 -8.56 26.53 21.94
C VAL A 135 -7.73 25.54 21.14
N GLY A 136 -7.21 25.96 19.99
CA GLY A 136 -6.36 25.17 19.10
C GLY A 136 -5.82 26.03 17.96
N LEU A 137 -4.76 25.57 17.30
CA LEU A 137 -4.19 26.22 16.12
C LEU A 137 -4.00 25.21 14.98
N LEU A 138 -4.60 25.50 13.83
CA LEU A 138 -4.34 24.84 12.56
C LEU A 138 -3.42 25.72 11.71
N VAL A 139 -2.24 25.19 11.40
CA VAL A 139 -1.26 25.82 10.52
C VAL A 139 -1.40 25.24 9.12
N ILE A 140 -1.77 26.08 8.15
CA ILE A 140 -1.85 25.70 6.74
C ILE A 140 -0.44 25.70 6.16
N ASN A 141 -0.03 24.55 5.65
CA ASN A 141 1.25 24.42 4.99
C ASN A 141 1.26 25.08 3.60
N ASP A 142 2.46 25.41 3.12
CA ASP A 142 2.72 25.90 1.76
C ASP A 142 2.80 24.77 0.72
N ASP A 143 2.98 23.52 1.15
CA ASP A 143 3.00 22.31 0.32
C ASP A 143 1.97 21.25 0.78
N GLU A 144 1.76 20.21 -0.03
CA GLU A 144 0.90 19.08 0.32
C GLU A 144 1.54 18.14 1.36
N GLU A 145 2.87 18.05 1.38
CA GLU A 145 3.59 17.22 2.35
C GLU A 145 3.62 17.90 3.73
N LEU A 146 3.29 17.16 4.79
CA LEU A 146 3.25 17.70 6.15
C LEU A 146 4.67 17.90 6.71
N TYR A 147 4.93 19.10 7.22
CA TYR A 147 6.22 19.46 7.81
C TYR A 147 6.22 19.31 9.34
N LYS A 148 7.34 18.82 9.89
CA LYS A 148 7.56 18.65 11.33
C LYS A 148 7.76 20.00 12.03
N MET A 149 6.74 20.48 12.74
CA MET A 149 6.83 21.71 13.53
C MET A 149 7.65 21.51 14.80
N VAL A 150 8.90 21.98 14.78
CA VAL A 150 9.85 21.97 15.89
C VAL A 150 9.96 23.35 16.56
N CYS A 151 10.55 23.40 17.75
CA CYS A 151 10.87 24.66 18.42
C CYS A 151 12.14 25.28 17.84
N SER A 152 12.24 26.61 17.96
CA SER A 152 13.42 27.35 17.53
C SER A 152 14.55 27.21 18.56
N GLU A 153 15.80 27.31 18.12
CA GLU A 153 16.97 27.29 19.02
C GLU A 153 16.96 28.48 20.02
N ASN A 154 16.31 29.58 19.63
CA ASN A 154 16.14 30.76 20.49
C ASN A 154 15.04 30.59 21.55
N ASP A 155 14.26 29.52 21.50
CA ASP A 155 13.20 29.27 22.49
C ASP A 155 13.81 28.71 23.77
N THR A 156 13.77 29.51 24.85
CA THR A 156 14.25 29.11 26.19
C THR A 156 13.22 28.30 26.97
N SER A 157 11.93 28.60 26.79
CA SER A 157 10.82 27.86 27.36
C SER A 157 9.55 28.08 26.52
N ILE A 158 8.79 27.01 26.29
CA ILE A 158 7.53 27.05 25.55
C ILE A 158 6.37 26.78 26.50
N ASN A 159 5.50 27.78 26.67
CA ASN A 159 4.26 27.64 27.43
C ASN A 159 3.05 27.78 26.49
N VAL A 160 2.80 26.72 25.73
CA VAL A 160 1.64 26.60 24.84
C VAL A 160 0.78 25.47 25.36
N THR A 161 -0.46 25.77 25.75
CA THR A 161 -1.45 24.88 26.34
C THR A 161 -2.57 24.52 25.37
N ILE A 162 -2.49 24.96 24.11
CA ILE A 162 -3.42 24.61 23.04
C ILE A 162 -2.79 23.57 22.10
N PRO A 163 -3.56 22.65 21.51
CA PRO A 163 -3.06 21.77 20.47
C PRO A 163 -2.70 22.56 19.20
N VAL A 164 -1.56 22.21 18.60
CA VAL A 164 -1.05 22.83 17.37
C VAL A 164 -0.86 21.76 16.32
N VAL A 165 -1.54 21.92 15.17
CA VAL A 165 -1.62 20.90 14.12
C VAL A 165 -1.37 21.55 12.77
N MET A 166 -0.48 20.96 11.98
CA MET A 166 -0.28 21.34 10.57
C MET A 166 -1.22 20.55 9.68
N ILE A 167 -1.78 21.21 8.66
CA ILE A 167 -2.61 20.59 7.62
C ILE A 167 -2.04 20.89 6.23
N PRO A 168 -2.29 20.01 5.22
CA PRO A 168 -1.81 20.20 3.85
C PRO A 168 -2.36 21.48 3.21
N GLN A 169 -1.65 22.02 2.22
CA GLN A 169 -2.05 23.24 1.50
C GLN A 169 -3.47 23.12 0.91
N SER A 170 -3.79 22.03 0.20
CA SER A 170 -5.10 21.82 -0.41
C SER A 170 -6.25 21.82 0.60
N ALA A 171 -6.05 21.21 1.77
CA ALA A 171 -7.03 21.16 2.84
C ALA A 171 -7.24 22.54 3.48
N GLY A 172 -6.14 23.23 3.79
CA GLY A 172 -6.19 24.58 4.34
C GLY A 172 -6.86 25.58 3.41
N LYS A 173 -6.56 25.50 2.10
CA LYS A 173 -7.19 26.33 1.07
C LYS A 173 -8.70 26.11 1.01
N LYS A 174 -9.18 24.85 1.03
CA LYS A 174 -10.62 24.56 1.06
C LYS A 174 -11.32 25.14 2.30
N LEU A 175 -10.73 24.96 3.49
CA LEU A 175 -11.30 25.51 4.73
C LEU A 175 -11.32 27.05 4.70
N LYS A 176 -10.24 27.67 4.20
CA LYS A 176 -10.16 29.12 4.01
C LYS A 176 -11.23 29.61 3.04
N ASP A 177 -11.37 28.96 1.90
CA ASP A 177 -12.37 29.32 0.89
C ASP A 177 -13.78 29.26 1.50
N PHE A 178 -14.13 28.23 2.28
CA PHE A 178 -15.43 28.18 2.96
C PHE A 178 -15.65 29.35 3.92
N LEU A 179 -14.64 29.68 4.73
CA LEU A 179 -14.71 30.78 5.71
C LEU A 179 -14.81 32.15 5.04
N ASP A 180 -14.06 32.38 3.95
CA ASP A 180 -14.10 33.62 3.16
C ASP A 180 -15.47 33.85 2.51
N HIS A 181 -16.17 32.77 2.13
CA HIS A 181 -17.54 32.83 1.59
C HIS A 181 -18.62 32.90 2.68
N GLY A 182 -18.22 33.08 3.96
CA GLY A 182 -19.14 33.24 5.08
C GLY A 182 -19.79 31.95 5.58
N ALA A 183 -19.29 30.78 5.19
CA ALA A 183 -19.77 29.53 5.73
C ALA A 183 -19.27 29.34 7.18
N SER A 184 -20.11 28.72 8.01
CA SER A 184 -19.73 28.32 9.36
C SER A 184 -18.95 27.01 9.28
N VAL A 185 -17.69 27.02 9.71
CA VAL A 185 -16.82 25.84 9.71
C VAL A 185 -16.55 25.42 11.15
N GLU A 186 -16.88 24.19 11.48
CA GLU A 186 -16.50 23.55 12.74
C GLU A 186 -15.43 22.51 12.49
N VAL A 187 -14.50 22.36 13.43
CA VAL A 187 -13.44 21.35 13.38
C VAL A 187 -13.38 20.57 14.68
N GLN A 188 -12.95 19.32 14.57
CA GLN A 188 -12.72 18.43 15.71
C GLN A 188 -11.39 17.70 15.48
N LEU A 189 -10.49 17.82 16.46
CA LEU A 189 -9.11 17.35 16.37
C LEU A 189 -8.90 16.17 17.33
N TYR A 190 -8.49 15.02 16.82
CA TYR A 190 -8.15 13.85 17.65
C TYR A 190 -7.05 13.01 17.02
N SER A 191 -6.30 12.29 17.84
CA SER A 191 -5.19 11.43 17.42
C SER A 191 -5.40 10.00 17.93
N PRO A 192 -6.08 9.15 17.14
CA PRO A 192 -6.39 7.78 17.56
C PRO A 192 -5.11 6.96 17.71
N ASN A 193 -5.08 6.08 18.72
CA ASN A 193 -4.00 5.11 18.87
C ASN A 193 -4.01 4.15 17.67
N ARG A 194 -2.83 3.95 17.07
CA ARG A 194 -2.70 2.91 16.05
C ARG A 194 -2.63 1.55 16.75
N PRO A 195 -3.35 0.53 16.25
CA PRO A 195 -3.20 -0.82 16.78
C PRO A 195 -1.76 -1.30 16.55
N ILE A 196 -1.21 -2.06 17.50
CA ILE A 196 0.16 -2.60 17.46
C ILE A 196 0.35 -3.55 16.27
N VAL A 197 -0.74 -4.19 15.84
CA VAL A 197 -0.76 -5.09 14.70
C VAL A 197 -1.61 -4.45 13.61
N ASP A 198 -0.98 -4.18 12.47
CA ASP A 198 -1.69 -3.77 11.27
C ASP A 198 -2.38 -4.99 10.66
N LEU A 199 -3.71 -5.06 10.77
CA LEU A 199 -4.52 -6.13 10.20
C LEU A 199 -4.26 -6.28 8.69
N SER A 200 -3.97 -5.17 8.01
CA SER A 200 -3.67 -5.19 6.58
C SER A 200 -2.34 -5.88 6.29
N ALA A 201 -1.32 -5.63 7.10
CA ALA A 201 -0.03 -6.30 7.01
C ALA A 201 -0.15 -7.81 7.28
N CYS A 202 -0.94 -8.20 8.29
CA CYS A 202 -1.22 -9.61 8.55
C CYS A 202 -1.93 -10.28 7.36
N PHE A 203 -2.92 -9.63 6.76
CA PHE A 203 -3.63 -10.16 5.60
C PHE A 203 -2.71 -10.33 4.39
N LEU A 204 -1.90 -9.30 4.08
CA LEU A 204 -0.91 -9.36 3.00
C LEU A 204 0.11 -10.48 3.22
N TRP A 205 0.57 -10.63 4.46
CA TRP A 205 1.51 -11.68 4.84
C TRP A 205 0.90 -13.08 4.64
N ILE A 206 -0.35 -13.30 5.10
CA ILE A 206 -1.08 -14.57 4.89
C ILE A 206 -1.29 -14.85 3.39
N MET A 207 -1.71 -13.85 2.61
CA MET A 207 -1.88 -14.01 1.16
C MET A 207 -0.57 -14.38 0.46
N ALA A 208 0.54 -13.73 0.82
CA ALA A 208 1.85 -14.01 0.24
C ALA A 208 2.31 -15.44 0.57
N VAL A 209 2.26 -15.83 1.84
CA VAL A 209 2.63 -17.19 2.28
C VAL A 209 1.71 -18.23 1.62
N GLY A 210 0.40 -17.99 1.60
CA GLY A 210 -0.57 -18.86 0.93
C GLY A 210 -0.27 -19.04 -0.56
N THR A 211 0.08 -17.96 -1.26
CA THR A 211 0.43 -18.01 -2.68
C THR A 211 1.70 -18.84 -2.92
N ILE A 212 2.73 -18.67 -2.10
CA ILE A 212 3.99 -19.45 -2.18
C ILE A 212 3.73 -20.94 -1.93
N VAL A 213 2.90 -21.27 -0.95
CA VAL A 213 2.52 -22.66 -0.65
C VAL A 213 1.75 -23.27 -1.81
N CYS A 214 0.74 -22.58 -2.33
CA CYS A 214 -0.01 -23.03 -3.50
C CYS A 214 0.88 -23.23 -4.72
N ALA A 215 1.85 -22.34 -4.95
CA ALA A 215 2.81 -22.46 -6.05
C ALA A 215 3.78 -23.63 -5.87
N SER A 216 4.32 -23.81 -4.66
CA SER A 216 5.28 -24.90 -4.36
C SER A 216 4.64 -26.29 -4.42
N LEU A 217 3.38 -26.40 -3.97
CA LEU A 217 2.61 -27.63 -4.05
C LEU A 217 1.84 -27.76 -5.37
N TRP A 218 1.96 -26.81 -6.30
CA TRP A 218 1.20 -26.79 -7.55
C TRP A 218 1.45 -28.04 -8.39
N SER A 219 2.72 -28.45 -8.48
CA SER A 219 3.11 -29.68 -9.19
C SER A 219 2.52 -30.92 -8.52
N GLU A 220 2.50 -31.02 -7.20
CA GLU A 220 1.91 -32.15 -6.49
C GLU A 220 0.36 -32.16 -6.55
N LEU A 221 -0.28 -30.98 -6.55
CA LEU A 221 -1.72 -30.86 -6.69
C LEU A 221 -2.19 -31.14 -8.11
N VAL A 222 -1.43 -30.75 -9.13
CA VAL A 222 -1.92 -30.70 -10.51
C VAL A 222 -1.16 -31.62 -11.47
N ALA A 223 -0.10 -32.32 -11.03
CA ALA A 223 0.56 -33.35 -11.83
C ALA A 223 -0.43 -34.47 -12.20
N CYS A 224 -0.97 -34.37 -13.42
CA CYS A 224 -1.22 -35.53 -14.23
C CYS A 224 0.09 -35.79 -14.98
N GLU A 225 0.74 -36.90 -14.66
CA GLU A 225 1.99 -37.44 -15.22
C GLU A 225 2.01 -37.48 -16.78
N GLN A 226 0.88 -37.20 -17.45
CA GLN A 226 0.71 -37.30 -18.90
C GLN A 226 1.00 -36.04 -19.74
N VAL A 227 1.02 -34.83 -19.17
CA VAL A 227 1.19 -33.61 -19.98
C VAL A 227 2.67 -33.31 -20.26
N ASP A 228 3.56 -33.64 -19.32
CA ASP A 228 5.01 -33.39 -19.43
C ASP A 228 5.67 -34.34 -20.47
N ASP A 229 5.25 -35.61 -20.47
CA ASP A 229 5.78 -36.62 -21.42
C ASP A 229 5.44 -36.31 -22.88
N ARG A 230 4.28 -35.70 -23.17
CA ARG A 230 3.83 -35.43 -24.55
C ARG A 230 4.36 -34.10 -25.10
N TYR A 231 4.55 -33.09 -24.24
CA TYR A 231 5.21 -31.84 -24.64
C TYR A 231 6.69 -32.11 -24.99
N ASN A 232 7.36 -32.94 -24.19
CA ASN A 232 8.74 -33.37 -24.46
C ASN A 232 8.86 -34.30 -25.69
N GLN A 233 7.81 -35.06 -26.04
CA GLN A 233 7.78 -35.87 -27.26
C GLN A 233 7.60 -35.04 -28.54
N LEU A 234 6.89 -33.91 -28.51
CA LEU A 234 6.70 -33.05 -29.69
C LEU A 234 7.98 -32.32 -30.12
N THR A 235 8.90 -32.07 -29.17
CA THR A 235 10.24 -31.53 -29.43
C THR A 235 11.20 -32.56 -30.03
N ARG A 236 10.86 -33.86 -29.93
CA ARG A 236 11.68 -34.97 -30.42
C ARG A 236 11.12 -35.53 -31.73
N LYS A 237 11.45 -34.91 -32.86
CA LYS A 237 11.28 -35.53 -34.18
C LYS A 237 12.63 -35.76 -34.86
N ASP A 238 13.11 -37.00 -34.68
CA ASP A 238 14.04 -37.82 -35.46
C ASP A 238 15.33 -37.23 -36.07
N GLY A 239 16.47 -37.61 -35.46
CA GLY A 239 17.77 -37.77 -36.11
C GLY A 239 18.40 -39.10 -35.64
N PRO A 240 19.10 -39.85 -36.51
CA PRO A 240 19.38 -41.27 -36.28
C PRO A 240 20.49 -41.50 -35.25
N ASN A 241 20.26 -42.51 -34.41
CA ASN A 241 21.17 -43.22 -33.52
C ASN A 241 22.64 -42.76 -33.50
N THR A 242 23.05 -42.12 -32.41
CA THR A 242 24.37 -42.38 -31.84
C THR A 242 24.28 -42.24 -30.32
N GLY A 243 24.58 -43.33 -29.63
CA GLY A 243 24.44 -43.41 -28.19
C GLY A 243 25.47 -42.55 -27.48
N THR A 244 24.99 -41.55 -26.74
CA THR A 244 25.71 -40.95 -25.62
C THR A 244 24.66 -40.50 -24.62
N ASN A 245 24.36 -41.31 -23.62
CA ASN A 245 24.39 -40.90 -22.23
C ASN A 245 24.20 -39.34 -21.99
N TYR A 246 22.95 -38.85 -21.96
CA TYR A 246 22.49 -37.49 -21.55
C TYR A 246 21.52 -37.72 -20.35
N ARG A 247 21.80 -37.48 -19.06
CA ARG A 247 21.90 -36.22 -18.28
C ARG A 247 20.68 -35.39 -18.63
N GLU A 248 19.68 -35.49 -17.77
CA GLU A 248 18.45 -34.70 -17.83
C GLU A 248 18.81 -33.21 -17.79
N ASP A 249 18.90 -32.58 -18.97
CA ASP A 249 18.85 -31.13 -19.08
C ASP A 249 17.40 -30.69 -18.85
N LYS A 250 16.98 -30.67 -17.57
CA LYS A 250 15.97 -29.69 -17.18
C LYS A 250 16.59 -28.34 -17.56
N GLU A 251 15.88 -27.53 -18.34
CA GLU A 251 16.26 -26.13 -18.57
C GLU A 251 16.23 -25.38 -17.24
N ILE A 252 17.26 -25.60 -16.44
CA ILE A 252 17.64 -24.75 -15.34
C ILE A 252 18.09 -23.49 -16.06
N PHE A 253 17.23 -22.47 -16.07
CA PHE A 253 17.62 -21.12 -16.42
C PHE A 253 18.71 -20.72 -15.41
N GLU A 254 19.96 -21.07 -15.71
CA GLU A 254 21.11 -20.63 -14.93
C GLU A 254 21.00 -19.11 -14.87
N ILE A 255 20.81 -18.57 -13.67
CA ILE A 255 20.88 -17.14 -13.41
C ILE A 255 22.31 -16.73 -13.76
N SER A 256 22.52 -16.44 -15.03
CA SER A 256 23.81 -15.99 -15.55
C SER A 256 24.04 -14.60 -15.00
N ALA A 257 25.25 -14.32 -14.52
CA ALA A 257 25.64 -12.98 -14.10
C ALA A 257 25.31 -11.92 -15.17
N LYS A 258 25.34 -12.30 -16.46
CA LYS A 258 24.89 -11.45 -17.58
C LYS A 258 23.39 -11.12 -17.50
N GLY A 259 22.55 -12.09 -17.18
CA GLY A 259 21.11 -11.90 -17.00
C GLY A 259 20.79 -11.00 -15.82
N ALA A 260 21.50 -11.17 -14.69
CA ALA A 260 21.33 -10.30 -13.53
C ALA A 260 21.69 -8.83 -13.82
N VAL A 261 22.80 -8.59 -14.52
CA VAL A 261 23.20 -7.23 -14.93
C VAL A 261 22.17 -6.61 -15.89
N VAL A 262 21.71 -7.37 -16.89
CA VAL A 262 20.66 -6.92 -17.82
C VAL A 262 19.37 -6.59 -17.07
N PHE A 263 18.97 -7.42 -16.11
CA PHE A 263 17.78 -7.17 -15.29
C PHE A 263 17.90 -5.88 -14.47
N ILE A 264 19.04 -5.64 -13.82
CA ILE A 264 19.28 -4.40 -13.07
C ILE A 264 19.15 -3.18 -13.99
N ILE A 265 19.78 -3.22 -15.17
CA ILE A 265 19.72 -2.10 -16.12
C ILE A 265 18.29 -1.84 -16.59
N ILE A 266 17.56 -2.89 -16.98
CA ILE A 266 16.16 -2.76 -17.42
C ILE A 266 15.29 -2.23 -16.29
N ALA A 267 15.42 -2.75 -15.07
CA ALA A 267 14.66 -2.32 -13.91
C ALA A 267 14.96 -0.85 -13.56
N SER A 268 16.22 -0.43 -13.56
CA SER A 268 16.61 0.97 -13.30
C SER A 268 16.08 1.92 -14.37
N VAL A 269 16.17 1.54 -15.65
CA VAL A 269 15.61 2.34 -16.76
C VAL A 269 14.09 2.43 -16.63
N PHE A 270 13.42 1.33 -16.30
CA PHE A 270 11.97 1.30 -16.10
C PHE A 270 11.53 2.18 -14.91
N LEU A 271 12.26 2.16 -13.80
CA LEU A 271 12.00 3.03 -12.65
C LEU A 271 12.24 4.51 -12.98
N LEU A 272 13.27 4.85 -13.75
CA LEU A 272 13.51 6.21 -14.21
C LEU A 272 12.43 6.68 -15.19
N LEU A 273 11.98 5.81 -16.08
CA LEU A 273 10.85 6.08 -16.97
C LEU A 273 9.57 6.32 -16.16
N LEU A 274 9.29 5.47 -15.18
CA LEU A 274 8.17 5.64 -14.24
C LEU A 274 8.23 7.00 -13.54
N PHE A 275 9.40 7.38 -13.00
CA PHE A 275 9.58 8.62 -12.25
C PHE A 275 9.44 9.87 -13.12
N TYR A 276 10.13 9.92 -14.26
CA TYR A 276 10.15 11.11 -15.13
C TYR A 276 8.93 11.22 -16.05
N PHE A 277 8.38 10.09 -16.47
CA PHE A 277 7.21 10.02 -17.35
C PHE A 277 5.97 9.55 -16.58
N MET A 278 5.76 10.06 -15.35
CA MET A 278 4.48 10.02 -14.59
C MET A 278 3.35 10.72 -15.38
N SER A 279 3.07 10.18 -16.57
CA SER A 279 2.17 10.63 -17.60
C SER A 279 1.03 9.64 -17.67
N SER A 280 -0.19 10.13 -17.85
CA SER A 280 -1.40 9.31 -17.94
C SER A 280 -1.28 8.19 -18.99
N TRP A 281 -0.48 8.39 -20.04
CA TRP A 281 -0.23 7.36 -21.06
C TRP A 281 0.54 6.15 -20.54
N PHE A 282 1.54 6.37 -19.67
CA PHE A 282 2.34 5.29 -19.11
C PHE A 282 1.48 4.36 -18.22
N VAL A 283 0.52 4.93 -17.49
CA VAL A 283 -0.45 4.18 -16.69
C VAL A 283 -1.28 3.24 -17.57
N TRP A 284 -1.69 3.68 -18.77
CA TRP A 284 -2.39 2.82 -19.72
C TRP A 284 -1.52 1.67 -20.23
N VAL A 285 -0.22 1.91 -20.48
CA VAL A 285 0.72 0.85 -20.87
C VAL A 285 0.85 -0.20 -19.75
N LEU A 286 0.98 0.23 -18.50
CA LEU A 286 1.01 -0.68 -17.35
C LEU A 286 -0.26 -1.53 -17.23
N ILE A 287 -1.43 -0.91 -17.43
CA ILE A 287 -2.72 -1.63 -17.38
C ILE A 287 -2.75 -2.72 -18.44
N VAL A 288 -2.30 -2.44 -19.67
CA VAL A 288 -2.25 -3.44 -20.75
C VAL A 288 -1.30 -4.59 -20.39
N LEU A 289 -0.10 -4.29 -19.88
CA LEU A 289 0.85 -5.32 -19.45
C LEU A 289 0.28 -6.19 -18.31
N PHE A 290 -0.40 -5.57 -17.35
CA PHE A 290 -1.07 -6.28 -16.26
C PHE A 290 -2.20 -7.18 -16.77
N CYS A 291 -2.98 -6.72 -17.76
CA CYS A 291 -4.00 -7.55 -18.40
C CYS A 291 -3.38 -8.75 -19.13
N ILE A 292 -2.28 -8.58 -19.85
CA ILE A 292 -1.59 -9.68 -20.54
C ILE A 292 -1.09 -10.72 -19.52
N GLY A 293 -0.37 -10.27 -18.48
CA GLY A 293 0.11 -11.18 -17.42
C GLY A 293 -1.03 -11.85 -16.64
N GLY A 294 -2.13 -11.13 -16.40
CA GLY A 294 -3.33 -11.69 -15.79
C GLY A 294 -4.01 -12.76 -16.66
N ILE A 295 -4.11 -12.54 -17.97
CA ILE A 295 -4.65 -13.52 -18.92
C ILE A 295 -3.79 -14.79 -18.90
N GLU A 296 -2.47 -14.65 -18.98
CA GLU A 296 -1.54 -15.78 -18.99
C GLU A 296 -1.60 -16.57 -17.68
N GLY A 297 -1.54 -15.88 -16.54
CA GLY A 297 -1.61 -16.53 -15.21
C GLY A 297 -2.94 -17.25 -14.98
N VAL A 298 -4.07 -16.61 -15.29
CA VAL A 298 -5.40 -17.23 -15.14
C VAL A 298 -5.57 -18.39 -16.11
N HIS A 299 -5.07 -18.26 -17.34
CA HIS A 299 -5.13 -19.32 -18.35
C HIS A 299 -4.38 -20.58 -17.91
N VAL A 300 -3.12 -20.43 -17.46
CA VAL A 300 -2.31 -21.56 -16.98
C VAL A 300 -2.99 -22.24 -15.79
N CYS A 301 -3.46 -21.45 -14.81
CA CYS A 301 -4.14 -21.99 -13.63
C CYS A 301 -5.44 -22.72 -13.99
N LEU A 302 -6.26 -22.13 -14.86
CA LEU A 302 -7.59 -22.66 -15.19
C LEU A 302 -7.51 -23.89 -16.11
N VAL A 303 -6.60 -23.89 -17.10
CA VAL A 303 -6.40 -25.05 -17.98
C VAL A 303 -5.92 -26.26 -17.19
N THR A 304 -4.98 -26.07 -16.26
CA THR A 304 -4.42 -27.15 -15.45
C THR A 304 -5.45 -27.71 -14.45
N LEU A 305 -6.29 -26.86 -13.84
CA LEU A 305 -7.42 -27.29 -13.01
C LEU A 305 -8.51 -28.02 -13.82
N LEU A 306 -8.90 -27.50 -14.98
CA LEU A 306 -9.91 -28.11 -15.84
C LEU A 306 -9.44 -29.45 -16.41
N ALA A 307 -8.16 -29.58 -16.79
CA ALA A 307 -7.58 -30.84 -17.22
C ALA A 307 -7.60 -31.91 -16.12
N ARG A 308 -7.43 -31.49 -14.84
CA ARG A 308 -7.54 -32.39 -13.69
C ARG A 308 -8.98 -32.85 -13.44
N ILE A 309 -9.96 -31.94 -13.55
CA ILE A 309 -11.39 -32.24 -13.33
C ILE A 309 -11.92 -33.13 -14.46
N PHE A 310 -11.53 -32.85 -15.70
CA PHE A 310 -11.99 -33.56 -16.90
C PHE A 310 -10.89 -34.47 -17.47
N LYS A 311 -10.62 -35.60 -16.79
CA LYS A 311 -9.59 -36.59 -17.18
C LYS A 311 -9.68 -37.05 -18.65
N ASP A 312 -10.89 -37.17 -19.22
CA ASP A 312 -11.09 -37.59 -20.62
C ASP A 312 -10.95 -36.45 -21.66
N CYS A 313 -11.00 -35.19 -21.22
CA CYS A 313 -10.95 -34.03 -22.12
C CYS A 313 -9.53 -33.44 -22.25
N GLY A 314 -8.62 -33.80 -21.32
CA GLY A 314 -7.22 -33.38 -21.33
C GLY A 314 -6.38 -33.93 -22.50
N GLN A 315 -6.90 -34.91 -23.25
CA GLN A 315 -6.17 -35.56 -24.36
C GLN A 315 -6.64 -35.15 -25.77
N LYS A 316 -7.69 -34.34 -25.91
CA LYS A 316 -8.19 -33.93 -27.24
C LYS A 316 -7.46 -32.66 -27.70
N THR A 317 -6.64 -32.79 -28.74
CA THR A 317 -5.95 -31.69 -29.41
C THR A 317 -6.70 -31.27 -30.68
N VAL A 318 -6.69 -29.98 -30.99
CA VAL A 318 -7.20 -29.41 -32.24
C VAL A 318 -6.05 -28.75 -32.98
N GLN A 319 -5.94 -29.00 -34.28
CA GLN A 319 -4.96 -28.34 -35.13
C GLN A 319 -5.49 -26.98 -35.60
N LEU A 320 -4.81 -25.92 -35.21
CA LEU A 320 -5.07 -24.56 -35.68
C LEU A 320 -4.08 -24.20 -36.81
N PRO A 321 -4.54 -23.58 -37.90
CA PRO A 321 -3.74 -23.35 -39.11
C PRO A 321 -2.53 -22.42 -38.91
N PHE A 322 -2.45 -21.69 -37.79
CA PHE A 322 -1.35 -20.77 -37.49
C PHE A 322 -0.61 -21.08 -36.18
N LEU A 323 -1.21 -21.85 -35.26
CA LEU A 323 -0.69 -22.09 -33.89
C LEU A 323 -0.31 -23.56 -33.60
N GLY A 324 -0.55 -24.49 -34.53
CA GLY A 324 -0.22 -25.91 -34.33
C GLY A 324 -1.27 -26.69 -33.52
N GLU A 325 -0.84 -27.79 -32.88
CA GLU A 325 -1.70 -28.63 -32.02
C GLU A 325 -1.90 -27.99 -30.65
N VAL A 326 -3.14 -27.57 -30.34
CA VAL A 326 -3.49 -26.92 -29.06
C VAL A 326 -4.58 -27.74 -28.34
N LEU A 327 -4.52 -27.82 -27.01
CA LEU A 327 -5.57 -28.44 -26.19
C LEU A 327 -6.92 -27.74 -26.39
N ILE A 328 -8.01 -28.51 -26.56
CA ILE A 328 -9.37 -27.95 -26.65
C ILE A 328 -9.74 -27.11 -25.42
N ILE A 329 -9.30 -27.54 -24.23
CA ILE A 329 -9.54 -26.83 -22.97
C ILE A 329 -8.89 -25.44 -23.02
N SER A 330 -7.69 -25.32 -23.60
CA SER A 330 -7.00 -24.04 -23.77
C SER A 330 -7.79 -23.10 -24.69
N VAL A 331 -8.26 -23.61 -25.83
CA VAL A 331 -9.05 -22.82 -26.79
C VAL A 331 -10.35 -22.30 -26.18
N GLY A 332 -11.02 -23.09 -25.33
CA GLY A 332 -12.22 -22.64 -24.62
C GLY A 332 -11.94 -21.67 -23.47
N THR A 333 -10.76 -21.75 -22.87
CA THR A 333 -10.40 -21.00 -21.66
C THR A 333 -9.82 -19.61 -21.96
N VAL A 334 -9.07 -19.46 -23.06
CA VAL A 334 -8.47 -18.16 -23.46
C VAL A 334 -9.52 -17.05 -23.59
N PRO A 335 -10.66 -17.23 -24.30
CA PRO A 335 -11.68 -16.18 -24.42
C PRO A 335 -12.25 -15.77 -23.07
N PHE A 336 -12.43 -16.71 -22.14
CA PHE A 336 -12.88 -16.41 -20.78
C PHE A 336 -11.88 -15.54 -20.02
N CYS A 337 -10.59 -15.86 -20.09
CA CYS A 337 -9.52 -15.08 -19.46
C CYS A 337 -9.44 -13.66 -20.04
N VAL A 338 -9.57 -13.53 -21.37
CA VAL A 338 -9.59 -12.23 -22.07
C VAL A 338 -10.80 -11.40 -21.65
N VAL A 339 -12.00 -11.99 -21.62
CA VAL A 339 -13.22 -11.28 -21.17
C VAL A 339 -13.06 -10.81 -19.73
N PHE A 340 -12.54 -11.65 -18.84
CA PHE A 340 -12.30 -11.27 -17.45
C PHE A 340 -11.33 -10.08 -17.32
N ALA A 341 -10.21 -10.10 -18.05
CA ALA A 341 -9.23 -9.02 -18.04
C ALA A 341 -9.80 -7.71 -18.62
N ILE A 342 -10.59 -7.78 -19.68
CA ILE A 342 -11.27 -6.61 -20.27
C ILE A 342 -12.29 -6.02 -19.29
N LEU A 343 -13.12 -6.87 -18.67
CA LEU A 343 -14.10 -6.42 -17.68
C LEU A 343 -13.41 -5.72 -16.50
N TRP A 344 -12.32 -6.30 -15.99
CA TRP A 344 -11.54 -5.64 -14.94
C TRP A 344 -10.98 -4.29 -15.42
N ALA A 345 -10.41 -4.21 -16.62
CA ALA A 345 -9.84 -2.97 -17.16
C ALA A 345 -10.90 -1.86 -17.34
N VAL A 346 -12.11 -2.22 -17.79
CA VAL A 346 -13.23 -1.27 -17.95
C VAL A 346 -13.75 -0.80 -16.60
N TYR A 347 -13.92 -1.72 -15.64
CA TYR A 347 -14.49 -1.41 -14.33
C TYR A 347 -13.45 -1.08 -13.26
N ARG A 348 -12.19 -0.82 -13.63
CA ARG A 348 -11.06 -0.59 -12.70
C ARG A 348 -11.23 0.58 -11.73
N HIS A 349 -12.18 1.48 -11.97
CA HIS A 349 -12.51 2.60 -11.07
C HIS A 349 -13.69 2.32 -10.14
N ALA A 350 -14.33 1.16 -10.28
CA ALA A 350 -15.40 0.73 -9.39
C ALA A 350 -14.83 0.10 -8.11
N SER A 351 -15.57 0.19 -7.01
CA SER A 351 -15.18 -0.32 -5.69
C SER A 351 -14.96 -1.84 -5.61
N PHE A 352 -15.47 -2.62 -6.58
CA PHE A 352 -15.24 -4.07 -6.60
C PHE A 352 -13.96 -4.47 -7.34
N ALA A 353 -13.37 -3.58 -8.15
CA ALA A 353 -12.20 -3.92 -8.96
C ALA A 353 -10.92 -4.07 -8.14
N TRP A 354 -10.88 -3.47 -6.94
CA TRP A 354 -9.76 -3.47 -6.02
C TRP A 354 -10.17 -3.98 -4.65
N ILE A 355 -10.99 -5.04 -4.60
CA ILE A 355 -11.54 -5.55 -3.35
C ILE A 355 -10.48 -5.86 -2.29
N GLY A 356 -9.30 -6.34 -2.72
CA GLY A 356 -8.16 -6.55 -1.83
C GLY A 356 -7.65 -5.25 -1.20
N GLN A 357 -7.53 -4.17 -1.97
CA GLN A 357 -7.06 -2.88 -1.46
C GLN A 357 -8.13 -2.19 -0.62
N ASP A 358 -9.39 -2.25 -1.04
CA ASP A 358 -10.52 -1.64 -0.33
C ASP A 358 -10.79 -2.29 1.03
N ILE A 359 -10.54 -3.60 1.16
CA ILE A 359 -10.61 -4.30 2.46
C ILE A 359 -9.48 -3.86 3.40
N LEU A 360 -8.31 -3.47 2.86
CA LEU A 360 -7.13 -3.11 3.66
C LEU A 360 -7.11 -1.65 4.09
N VAL A 361 -7.78 -0.77 3.35
CA VAL A 361 -7.79 0.69 3.59
C VAL A 361 -8.95 1.12 4.51
N ARG A 362 -9.91 0.22 4.77
CA ARG A 362 -11.10 0.49 5.60
C ARG A 362 -10.87 0.12 7.06
#